data_AF-A0AAW2YZW1-F1
#
_entry.id   AF-A0AAW2YZW1-F1
#
_cell.length_a   1.000
_cell.length_b   1.000
_cell.length_c   1.000
_cell.angle_alpha   90.00
_cell.angle_beta   90.00
_cell.angle_gamma   90.00
#
_symmetry.space_group_name_H-M   'P 1'
#
loop_
_entity.id
_entity.type
_entity.pdbx_description
1 polymer ?
#
loop_
_entity_poly.entity_id
_entity_poly.type
_entity_poly.pdbx_seq_one_letter_code
_entity_poly.pdbx_strand_id
1 'polypeptide(L)'
;MLFVRILITLSLCIMLHASIEPLRYDRVFLVDKINNTYLFRGNMPTHANGTFAEELLKHYLRKAALEKSGVELPEEYELIDITLLNPSLADEIDGLNVERAFFKQNPNKGKLIHYPFVGDNNNPKNITDPQERYKLSITLPSWQKDLLYFRLRFLHNQMKTASKSTVFYFHCGHGQDRTGELSATYEMQFMNKSYNTVMDFNIKLGMDVPENINAVDWYCEYLQNGKSYKTTKCQQ
;
A
#
# COMPACT_ATOMS: atom_id res chain seq x y z
N MET A 1 9.77 -56.03 34.98
CA MET A 1 10.34 -55.00 34.09
C MET A 1 9.23 -54.46 33.21
N LEU A 2 8.75 -53.24 33.44
CA LEU A 2 8.07 -52.46 32.40
C LEU A 2 8.13 -50.98 32.78
N PHE A 3 9.18 -50.30 32.32
CA PHE A 3 9.27 -48.84 32.40
C PHE A 3 8.49 -48.27 31.21
N VAL A 4 7.31 -47.71 31.47
CA VAL A 4 6.59 -46.89 30.49
C VAL A 4 7.20 -45.50 30.53
N ARG A 5 8.06 -45.18 29.55
CA ARG A 5 8.55 -43.82 29.32
C ARG A 5 7.54 -43.07 28.48
N ILE A 6 6.80 -42.16 29.09
CA ILE A 6 5.97 -41.18 28.38
C ILE A 6 6.91 -40.08 27.87
N LEU A 7 7.17 -40.06 26.56
CA LEU A 7 7.78 -38.92 25.90
C LEU A 7 6.70 -37.88 25.62
N ILE A 8 6.74 -36.76 26.34
CA ILE A 8 5.97 -35.56 26.01
C ILE A 8 6.82 -34.75 25.03
N THR A 9 6.54 -34.87 23.74
CA THR A 9 7.06 -33.94 22.73
C THR A 9 6.30 -32.63 22.84
N LEU A 10 6.94 -31.63 23.46
CA LEU A 10 6.49 -30.24 23.45
C LEU A 10 6.74 -29.68 22.03
N SER A 11 5.73 -29.77 21.16
CA SER A 11 5.76 -29.02 19.90
C SER A 11 5.60 -27.55 20.22
N LEU A 12 6.72 -26.82 20.26
CA LEU A 12 6.75 -25.37 20.32
C LEU A 12 6.26 -24.85 18.96
N CYS A 13 4.95 -24.66 18.85
CA CYS A 13 4.35 -23.99 17.71
C CYS A 13 4.70 -22.49 17.84
N ILE A 14 5.86 -22.10 17.31
CA ILE A 14 6.19 -20.68 17.12
C ILE A 14 5.21 -20.18 16.07
N MET A 15 4.10 -19.60 16.53
CA MET A 15 3.22 -18.81 15.70
C MET A 15 4.05 -17.60 15.26
N LEU A 16 4.72 -17.71 14.11
CA LEU A 16 5.25 -16.60 13.35
C LEU A 16 4.06 -15.72 12.98
N HIS A 17 3.66 -14.84 13.91
CA HIS A 17 2.87 -13.69 13.56
C HIS A 17 3.77 -12.86 12.64
N ALA A 18 3.26 -12.54 11.45
CA ALA A 18 3.99 -11.73 10.49
C ALA A 18 4.15 -10.31 11.06
N SER A 19 5.19 -10.14 11.86
CA SER A 19 5.59 -8.87 12.45
C SER A 19 5.96 -7.89 11.34
N ILE A 20 5.72 -6.61 11.54
CA ILE A 20 6.18 -5.56 10.64
C ILE A 20 7.67 -5.75 10.30
N GLU A 21 7.99 -5.73 9.00
CA GLU A 21 9.38 -5.78 8.54
C GLU A 21 10.04 -4.39 8.65
N PRO A 22 11.29 -4.31 9.14
CA PRO A 22 12.10 -3.10 9.03
C PRO A 22 12.24 -2.64 7.58
N LEU A 23 12.53 -1.37 7.35
CA LEU A 23 12.62 -0.77 6.03
C LEU A 23 13.60 -1.52 5.11
N ARG A 24 13.17 -1.87 3.89
CA ARG A 24 13.98 -2.57 2.92
C ARG A 24 14.03 -1.85 1.57
N TYR A 25 15.23 -1.76 0.99
CA TYR A 25 15.44 -1.08 -0.30
C TYR A 25 14.71 -1.75 -1.48
N ASP A 26 14.59 -3.08 -1.46
CA ASP A 26 13.90 -3.84 -2.50
C ASP A 26 12.37 -3.63 -2.48
N ARG A 27 11.83 -2.98 -1.45
CA ARG A 27 10.41 -2.60 -1.34
C ARG A 27 10.12 -1.17 -1.79
N VAL A 28 11.13 -0.30 -1.89
CA VAL A 28 10.94 1.12 -2.21
C VAL A 28 10.92 1.34 -3.72
N PHE A 29 9.82 1.86 -4.26
CA PHE A 29 9.69 2.16 -5.71
C PHE A 29 9.03 3.51 -5.93
N LEU A 30 9.54 4.27 -6.90
CA LEU A 30 8.83 5.42 -7.45
C LEU A 30 7.63 4.89 -8.28
N VAL A 31 6.43 5.29 -7.88
CA VAL A 31 5.18 4.95 -8.56
C VAL A 31 4.89 5.99 -9.64
N ASP A 32 4.93 7.28 -9.29
CA ASP A 32 4.56 8.38 -10.19
C ASP A 32 5.34 9.66 -9.88
N LYS A 33 5.47 10.53 -10.88
CA LYS A 33 6.07 11.87 -10.76
C LYS A 33 5.22 12.87 -11.51
N ILE A 34 4.76 13.90 -10.79
CA ILE A 34 4.04 15.04 -11.35
C ILE A 34 4.79 16.30 -10.95
N ASN A 35 5.43 16.98 -11.91
CA ASN A 35 6.29 18.14 -11.65
C ASN A 35 7.39 17.81 -10.61
N ASN A 36 7.43 18.51 -9.48
CA ASN A 36 8.35 18.30 -8.36
C ASN A 36 7.72 17.47 -7.23
N THR A 37 6.68 16.71 -7.54
CA THR A 37 6.00 15.85 -6.59
C THR A 37 6.18 14.40 -6.98
N TYR A 38 6.57 13.59 -6.01
CA TYR A 38 6.96 12.20 -6.21
C TYR A 38 6.12 11.30 -5.34
N LEU A 39 5.56 10.24 -5.92
CA LEU A 39 4.80 9.24 -5.20
C LEU A 39 5.62 7.96 -5.14
N PHE A 40 5.92 7.51 -3.92
CA PHE A 40 6.63 6.29 -3.66
C PHE A 40 5.76 5.32 -2.89
N ARG A 41 6.04 4.04 -3.12
CA ARG A 41 5.55 2.94 -2.30
C ARG A 41 6.69 2.30 -1.52
N GLY A 42 6.37 1.64 -0.41
CA GLY A 42 7.28 0.70 0.23
C GLY A 42 6.70 0.00 1.46
N ASN A 43 7.57 -0.46 2.34
CA ASN A 43 7.25 -1.07 3.62
C ASN A 43 7.52 -0.11 4.80
N MET A 44 7.26 -0.55 6.01
CA MET A 44 7.38 0.29 7.20
C MET A 44 8.76 1.00 7.28
N PRO A 45 8.81 2.33 7.47
CA PRO A 45 10.05 3.09 7.58
C PRO A 45 10.67 2.97 8.99
N THR A 46 10.98 1.76 9.42
CA THR A 46 11.62 1.48 10.72
C THR A 46 12.98 0.82 10.60
N HIS A 47 13.83 1.05 11.59
CA HIS A 47 15.04 0.28 11.80
C HIS A 47 14.71 -1.06 12.46
N ALA A 48 15.65 -2.00 12.47
CA ALA A 48 15.49 -3.30 13.13
C ALA A 48 15.25 -3.21 14.65
N ASN A 49 15.58 -2.08 15.28
CA ASN A 49 15.30 -1.80 16.69
C ASN A 49 13.90 -1.17 16.92
N GLY A 50 13.08 -1.03 15.87
CA GLY A 50 11.72 -0.49 15.96
C GLY A 50 11.62 1.04 15.97
N THR A 51 12.70 1.80 15.78
CA THR A 51 12.62 3.27 15.68
C THR A 51 12.38 3.74 14.25
N PHE A 52 11.73 4.89 14.06
CA PHE A 52 11.53 5.49 12.74
C PHE A 52 12.88 5.77 12.04
N ALA A 53 12.98 5.42 10.77
CA ALA A 53 14.23 5.41 10.00
C ALA A 53 14.30 6.54 8.97
N GLU A 54 14.16 7.80 9.40
CA GLU A 54 14.06 8.97 8.51
C GLU A 54 15.20 9.03 7.48
N GLU A 55 16.45 9.02 7.94
CA GLU A 55 17.61 9.20 7.05
C GLU A 55 17.80 8.00 6.11
N LEU A 56 17.52 6.79 6.58
CA LEU A 56 17.57 5.59 5.76
C LEU A 56 16.47 5.61 4.68
N LEU A 57 15.25 6.02 5.04
CA LEU A 57 14.15 6.21 4.10
C LEU A 57 14.54 7.23 3.03
N LYS A 58 15.01 8.41 3.42
CA LYS A 58 15.46 9.44 2.48
C LYS A 58 16.57 8.94 1.55
N HIS A 59 17.51 8.16 2.07
CA HIS A 59 18.55 7.52 1.27
C HIS A 59 17.96 6.53 0.24
N TYR A 60 17.05 5.65 0.67
CA TYR A 60 16.42 4.66 -0.22
C TYR A 60 15.49 5.30 -1.25
N LEU A 61 14.76 6.37 -0.90
CA LEU A 61 13.94 7.13 -1.84
C LEU A 61 14.80 7.72 -2.97
N ARG A 62 15.90 8.40 -2.63
CA ARG A 62 16.83 8.96 -3.63
C ARG A 62 17.44 7.87 -4.50
N LYS A 63 17.92 6.79 -3.88
CA LYS A 63 18.53 5.66 -4.58
C LYS A 63 17.54 4.97 -5.53
N ALA A 64 16.32 4.71 -5.07
CA ALA A 64 15.29 4.05 -5.87
C ALA A 64 14.83 4.94 -7.03
N ALA A 65 14.66 6.24 -6.82
CA ALA A 65 14.32 7.19 -7.89
C ALA A 65 15.35 7.15 -9.02
N LEU A 66 16.63 7.21 -8.66
CA LEU A 66 17.73 7.25 -9.62
C LEU A 66 17.93 5.89 -10.30
N GLU A 67 18.15 4.82 -9.54
CA GLU A 67 18.53 3.51 -10.07
C GLU A 67 17.38 2.80 -10.80
N LYS A 68 16.13 2.95 -10.33
CA LYS A 68 14.97 2.23 -10.88
C LYS A 68 14.17 3.04 -11.88
N SER A 69 14.34 4.36 -11.93
CA SER A 69 13.52 5.24 -12.76
C SER A 69 14.28 6.37 -13.47
N GLY A 70 15.59 6.53 -13.23
CA GLY A 70 16.39 7.62 -13.83
C GLY A 70 15.95 9.00 -13.37
N VAL A 71 15.30 9.11 -12.21
CA VAL A 71 14.77 10.36 -11.65
C VAL A 71 15.63 10.82 -10.48
N GLU A 72 16.06 12.07 -10.51
CA GLU A 72 16.72 12.71 -9.38
C GLU A 72 15.68 13.38 -8.47
N LEU A 73 15.78 13.13 -7.16
CA LEU A 73 15.02 13.89 -6.17
C LEU A 73 15.75 15.19 -5.85
N PRO A 74 15.01 16.28 -5.56
CA PRO A 74 15.62 17.51 -5.08
C PRO A 74 16.35 17.27 -3.75
N GLU A 75 17.33 18.12 -3.44
CA GLU A 75 18.06 18.06 -2.17
C GLU A 75 17.09 18.15 -0.98
N GLU A 76 16.16 19.10 -1.05
CA GLU A 76 15.13 19.34 -0.05
C GLU A 76 13.73 19.07 -0.59
N TYR A 77 12.91 18.40 0.22
CA TYR A 77 11.50 18.15 -0.03
C TYR A 77 10.72 17.95 1.28
N GLU A 78 9.42 18.23 1.23
CA GLU A 78 8.50 17.83 2.29
C GLU A 78 8.19 16.33 2.17
N LEU A 79 8.39 15.56 3.25
CA LEU A 79 7.99 14.17 3.32
C LEU A 79 6.55 14.07 3.87
N ILE A 80 5.68 13.42 3.12
CA ILE A 80 4.34 13.04 3.55
C ILE A 80 4.28 11.52 3.61
N ASP A 81 4.28 11.00 4.82
CA ASP A 81 4.20 9.57 5.13
C ASP A 81 2.73 9.14 5.21
N ILE A 82 2.33 8.19 4.38
CA ILE A 82 0.96 7.68 4.27
C ILE A 82 0.94 6.22 4.74
N THR A 83 0.57 6.03 5.98
CA THR A 83 0.52 4.70 6.60
C THR A 83 -0.83 4.04 6.34
N LEU A 84 -0.79 2.82 5.80
CA LEU A 84 -1.96 1.97 5.50
C LEU A 84 -2.24 0.94 6.61
N LEU A 85 -1.53 1.08 7.74
CA LEU A 85 -1.63 0.19 8.89
C LEU A 85 -3.05 0.17 9.48
N ASN A 86 -3.52 -1.02 9.83
CA ASN A 86 -4.79 -1.26 10.50
C ASN A 86 -4.53 -1.29 12.02
N PRO A 87 -4.98 -0.28 12.77
CA PRO A 87 -4.73 -0.19 14.22
C PRO A 87 -5.44 -1.29 15.04
N SER A 88 -6.27 -2.11 14.40
CA SER A 88 -6.92 -3.27 15.04
C SER A 88 -5.99 -4.48 15.13
N LEU A 89 -4.84 -4.46 14.46
CA LEU A 89 -3.81 -5.49 14.51
C LEU A 89 -2.71 -5.06 15.49
N ALA A 90 -2.31 -5.96 16.40
CA ALA A 90 -1.41 -5.63 17.52
C ALA A 90 -0.05 -5.10 17.06
N ASP A 91 0.60 -5.78 16.10
CA ASP A 91 1.91 -5.34 15.61
C ASP A 91 1.82 -4.02 14.82
N GLU A 92 0.65 -3.72 14.27
CA GLU A 92 0.44 -2.53 13.44
C GLU A 92 0.10 -1.28 14.23
N ILE A 93 -0.54 -1.43 15.40
CA ILE A 93 -0.69 -0.29 16.30
C ILE A 93 0.67 0.16 16.84
N ASP A 94 1.60 -0.77 17.09
CA ASP A 94 2.95 -0.43 17.52
C ASP A 94 3.73 0.30 16.43
N GLY A 95 3.72 -0.20 15.19
CA GLY A 95 4.30 0.52 14.05
C GLY A 95 3.73 1.92 13.88
N LEU A 96 2.40 2.05 13.89
CA LEU A 96 1.72 3.34 13.78
C LEU A 96 2.09 4.31 14.92
N ASN A 97 2.31 3.80 16.13
CA ASN A 97 2.73 4.62 17.26
C ASN A 97 4.16 5.13 17.11
N VAL A 98 5.06 4.37 16.46
CA VAL A 98 6.41 4.84 16.12
C VAL A 98 6.36 6.06 15.19
N GLU A 99 5.54 6.00 14.14
CA GLU A 99 5.35 7.11 13.19
C GLU A 99 4.73 8.33 13.87
N ARG A 100 3.65 8.11 14.64
CA ARG A 100 2.99 9.18 15.41
C ARG A 100 3.95 9.87 16.36
N ALA A 101 4.77 9.09 17.09
CA ALA A 101 5.75 9.65 18.01
C ALA A 101 6.81 10.48 17.25
N PHE A 102 7.33 9.95 16.13
CA PHE A 102 8.32 10.64 15.31
C PHE A 102 7.80 11.97 14.77
N PHE A 103 6.68 11.99 14.05
CA PHE A 103 6.16 13.21 13.44
C PHE A 103 5.60 14.21 14.46
N LYS A 104 5.15 13.76 15.63
CA LYS A 104 4.78 14.65 16.74
C LYS A 104 6.01 15.36 17.33
N GLN A 105 7.13 14.66 17.46
CA GLN A 105 8.38 15.23 17.99
C GLN A 105 9.15 16.04 16.95
N ASN A 106 8.93 15.76 15.66
CA ASN A 106 9.66 16.36 14.54
C ASN A 106 8.70 16.99 13.51
N PRO A 107 7.89 17.99 13.88
CA PRO A 107 6.85 18.56 12.99
C PRO A 107 7.40 19.27 11.76
N ASN A 108 8.70 19.61 11.74
CA ASN A 108 9.40 20.21 10.61
C ASN A 108 9.99 19.18 9.63
N LYS A 109 9.95 17.87 9.95
CA LYS A 109 10.51 16.81 9.10
C LYS A 109 9.50 16.22 8.12
N GLY A 110 8.22 16.53 8.27
CA GLY A 110 7.16 16.06 7.39
C GLY A 110 5.81 15.92 8.09
N LYS A 111 4.92 15.12 7.51
CA LYS A 111 3.57 14.86 8.02
C LYS A 111 3.22 13.38 7.91
N LEU A 112 2.41 12.92 8.85
CA LEU A 112 1.78 11.60 8.83
C LEU A 112 0.32 11.71 8.38
N ILE A 113 -0.09 10.86 7.45
CA ILE A 113 -1.47 10.62 7.06
C ILE A 113 -1.77 9.15 7.33
N HIS A 114 -2.86 8.87 8.05
CA HIS A 114 -3.27 7.49 8.36
C HIS A 114 -4.53 7.12 7.59
N TYR A 115 -4.39 6.17 6.65
CA TYR A 115 -5.49 5.59 5.87
C TYR A 115 -5.52 4.07 6.09
N PRO A 116 -6.18 3.55 7.14
CA PRO A 116 -6.25 2.11 7.33
C PRO A 116 -6.95 1.47 6.13
N PHE A 117 -6.30 0.48 5.54
CA PHE A 117 -6.86 -0.37 4.48
C PHE A 117 -7.14 -1.76 5.04
N VAL A 118 -8.20 -2.38 4.56
CA VAL A 118 -8.63 -3.73 4.96
C VAL A 118 -8.99 -4.62 3.76
N GLY A 119 -9.04 -4.08 2.55
CA GLY A 119 -9.51 -4.76 1.35
C GLY A 119 -11.02 -5.03 1.35
N ASP A 120 -11.44 -5.87 0.40
CA ASP A 120 -12.84 -6.25 0.18
C ASP A 120 -13.02 -7.77 0.27
N ASN A 121 -13.94 -8.22 1.14
CA ASN A 121 -14.14 -9.67 1.37
C ASN A 121 -14.77 -10.40 0.17
N ASN A 122 -15.56 -9.69 -0.63
CA ASN A 122 -16.30 -10.29 -1.73
C ASN A 122 -15.48 -10.18 -3.02
N ASN A 123 -15.16 -11.30 -3.65
CA ASN A 123 -14.60 -11.28 -5.00
C ASN A 123 -15.73 -10.95 -6.00
N PRO A 124 -15.56 -9.98 -6.93
CA PRO A 124 -16.60 -9.67 -7.90
C PRO A 124 -16.95 -10.85 -8.82
N LYS A 125 -16.04 -11.78 -9.06
CA LYS A 125 -16.27 -13.02 -9.83
C LYS A 125 -17.23 -13.99 -9.13
N ASN A 126 -17.43 -13.84 -7.82
CA ASN A 126 -18.40 -14.64 -7.07
C ASN A 126 -19.83 -14.07 -7.18
N ILE A 127 -20.03 -12.88 -7.74
CA ILE A 127 -21.35 -12.28 -7.96
C ILE A 127 -21.90 -12.82 -9.29
N THR A 128 -22.77 -13.81 -9.21
CA THR A 128 -23.29 -14.53 -10.39
C THR A 128 -24.34 -13.77 -11.17
N ASP A 129 -25.06 -12.83 -10.55
CA ASP A 129 -26.00 -11.94 -11.23
C ASP A 129 -25.21 -10.78 -11.90
N PRO A 130 -25.16 -10.71 -13.25
CA PRO A 130 -24.43 -9.66 -13.94
C PRO A 130 -24.97 -8.24 -13.67
N GLN A 131 -26.27 -8.10 -13.41
CA GLN A 131 -26.89 -6.80 -13.10
C GLN A 131 -26.50 -6.34 -11.70
N GLU A 132 -26.46 -7.25 -10.74
CA GLU A 132 -25.98 -6.96 -9.39
C GLU A 132 -24.50 -6.57 -9.40
N ARG A 133 -23.64 -7.37 -10.05
CA ARG A 133 -22.21 -7.06 -10.20
C ARG A 133 -21.99 -5.71 -10.86
N TYR A 134 -22.71 -5.43 -11.95
CA TYR A 134 -22.66 -4.13 -12.61
C TYR A 134 -23.05 -3.00 -11.66
N LYS A 135 -24.18 -3.13 -10.96
CA LYS A 135 -24.65 -2.14 -9.99
C LYS A 135 -23.61 -1.87 -8.91
N LEU A 136 -23.07 -2.91 -8.27
CA LEU A 136 -22.02 -2.80 -7.26
C LEU A 136 -20.78 -2.11 -7.82
N SER A 137 -20.35 -2.47 -9.03
CA SER A 137 -19.17 -1.87 -9.65
C SER A 137 -19.34 -0.35 -9.86
N ILE A 138 -20.47 0.11 -10.39
CA ILE A 138 -20.67 1.55 -10.66
C ILE A 138 -20.97 2.37 -9.40
N THR A 139 -21.42 1.73 -8.33
CA THR A 139 -21.64 2.36 -7.02
C THR A 139 -20.51 2.14 -6.04
N LEU A 140 -19.35 1.61 -6.46
CA LEU A 140 -18.18 1.36 -5.62
C LEU A 140 -17.86 2.47 -4.60
N PRO A 141 -17.87 3.78 -4.98
CA PRO A 141 -17.57 4.86 -4.03
C PRO A 141 -18.51 4.92 -2.82
N SER A 142 -19.71 4.34 -2.87
CA SER A 142 -20.69 4.41 -1.78
C SER A 142 -20.56 3.28 -0.76
N TRP A 143 -19.84 2.19 -1.07
CA TRP A 143 -19.83 0.99 -0.22
C TRP A 143 -18.44 0.44 0.08
N GLN A 144 -17.42 0.75 -0.72
CA GLN A 144 -16.08 0.22 -0.49
C GLN A 144 -15.47 0.78 0.80
N LYS A 145 -14.99 -0.11 1.67
CA LYS A 145 -14.46 0.23 3.00
C LYS A 145 -13.21 1.11 2.93
N ASP A 146 -12.34 0.83 1.97
CA ASP A 146 -11.05 1.51 1.83
C ASP A 146 -11.15 2.87 1.13
N LEU A 147 -12.35 3.26 0.68
CA LEU A 147 -12.63 4.56 0.08
C LEU A 147 -11.65 4.91 -1.07
N LEU A 148 -11.22 3.91 -1.86
CA LEU A 148 -10.16 4.07 -2.87
C LEU A 148 -10.47 5.24 -3.81
N TYR A 149 -11.71 5.35 -4.28
CA TYR A 149 -12.15 6.43 -5.16
C TYR A 149 -11.77 7.82 -4.60
N PHE A 150 -12.04 8.06 -3.32
CA PHE A 150 -11.79 9.35 -2.69
C PHE A 150 -10.31 9.54 -2.35
N ARG A 151 -9.67 8.52 -1.77
CA ARG A 151 -8.27 8.58 -1.33
C ARG A 151 -7.31 8.75 -2.51
N LEU A 152 -7.52 8.02 -3.60
CA LEU A 152 -6.70 8.11 -4.81
C LEU A 152 -6.84 9.48 -5.48
N ARG A 153 -8.06 10.01 -5.60
CA ARG A 153 -8.30 11.35 -6.17
C ARG A 153 -7.74 12.44 -5.28
N PHE A 154 -7.89 12.33 -3.97
CA PHE A 154 -7.29 13.26 -3.04
C PHE A 154 -5.76 13.26 -3.20
N LEU A 155 -5.12 12.09 -3.14
CA LEU A 155 -3.69 11.94 -3.33
C LEU A 155 -3.20 12.53 -4.66
N HIS A 156 -3.82 12.13 -5.78
CA HIS A 156 -3.44 12.61 -7.10
C HIS A 156 -3.62 14.14 -7.25
N ASN A 157 -4.67 14.70 -6.64
CA ASN A 157 -4.86 16.15 -6.61
C ASN A 157 -3.78 16.83 -5.76
N GLN A 158 -3.47 16.30 -4.57
CA GLN A 158 -2.37 16.83 -3.74
C GLN A 158 -1.05 16.83 -4.51
N MET A 159 -0.78 15.77 -5.28
CA MET A 159 0.42 15.70 -6.10
C MET A 159 0.50 16.82 -7.15
N LYS A 160 -0.63 17.14 -7.80
CA LYS A 160 -0.72 18.22 -8.80
C LYS A 160 -0.62 19.62 -8.19
N THR A 161 -1.20 19.82 -7.01
CA THR A 161 -1.35 21.15 -6.40
C THR A 161 -0.26 21.48 -5.39
N ALA A 162 0.66 20.56 -5.11
CA ALA A 162 1.78 20.82 -4.22
C ALA A 162 2.62 22.00 -4.74
N SER A 163 2.80 23.02 -3.90
CA SER A 163 3.56 24.23 -4.22
C SER A 163 5.06 24.12 -3.91
N LYS A 164 5.46 23.04 -3.23
CA LYS A 164 6.84 22.73 -2.86
C LYS A 164 7.19 21.34 -3.38
N SER A 165 8.49 21.09 -3.55
CA SER A 165 9.00 19.74 -3.75
C SER A 165 8.49 18.82 -2.64
N THR A 166 7.77 17.77 -3.01
CA THR A 166 7.06 16.90 -2.05
C THR A 166 7.26 15.44 -2.41
N VAL A 167 7.56 14.62 -1.42
CA VAL A 167 7.58 13.16 -1.54
C VAL A 167 6.43 12.59 -0.72
N PHE A 168 5.49 11.95 -1.40
CA PHE A 168 4.49 11.10 -0.76
C PHE A 168 5.04 9.68 -0.70
N TYR A 169 5.16 9.11 0.49
CA TYR A 169 5.57 7.73 0.70
C TYR A 169 4.42 6.96 1.33
N PHE A 170 3.82 6.01 0.60
CA PHE A 170 2.78 5.16 1.17
C PHE A 170 3.29 3.75 1.43
N HIS A 171 2.84 3.16 2.54
CA HIS A 171 3.31 1.84 2.95
C HIS A 171 2.29 1.12 3.84
N CYS A 172 2.46 -0.20 3.95
CA CYS A 172 1.93 -1.04 5.02
C CYS A 172 3.11 -1.68 5.78
N GLY A 173 2.85 -2.69 6.62
CA GLY A 173 3.93 -3.36 7.38
C GLY A 173 5.02 -3.95 6.48
N HIS A 174 4.62 -4.72 5.46
CA HIS A 174 5.53 -5.45 4.57
C HIS A 174 5.73 -4.79 3.19
N GLY A 175 4.90 -3.80 2.85
CA GLY A 175 4.92 -3.13 1.55
C GLY A 175 4.35 -3.94 0.38
N GLN A 176 3.52 -4.94 0.68
CA GLN A 176 3.02 -5.93 -0.27
C GLN A 176 1.53 -5.73 -0.59
N ASP A 177 0.62 -6.09 0.32
CA ASP A 177 -0.81 -6.23 0.00
C ASP A 177 -1.56 -4.90 -0.10
N ARG A 178 -1.75 -4.19 1.02
CA ARG A 178 -2.42 -2.87 1.03
C ARG A 178 -1.65 -1.82 0.23
N THR A 179 -0.32 -1.88 0.29
CA THR A 179 0.54 -1.08 -0.59
C THR A 179 0.27 -1.44 -2.05
N GLY A 180 0.11 -2.72 -2.37
CA GLY A 180 -0.18 -3.17 -3.71
C GLY A 180 -1.57 -2.78 -4.20
N GLU A 181 -2.57 -2.81 -3.31
CA GLU A 181 -3.92 -2.31 -3.57
C GLU A 181 -3.91 -0.83 -3.98
N LEU A 182 -3.29 0.05 -3.17
CA LEU A 182 -3.19 1.47 -3.48
C LEU A 182 -2.38 1.71 -4.77
N SER A 183 -1.23 1.03 -4.91
CA SER A 183 -0.35 1.16 -6.09
C SER A 183 -1.09 0.76 -7.37
N ALA A 184 -1.68 -0.44 -7.40
CA ALA A 184 -2.36 -0.97 -8.58
C ALA A 184 -3.53 -0.08 -9.02
N THR A 185 -4.35 0.35 -8.08
CA THR A 185 -5.53 1.19 -8.37
C THR A 185 -5.15 2.61 -8.79
N TYR A 186 -4.11 3.20 -8.19
CA TYR A 186 -3.54 4.48 -8.63
C TYR A 186 -3.01 4.38 -10.07
N GLU A 187 -2.19 3.36 -10.34
CA GLU A 187 -1.53 3.17 -11.62
C GLU A 187 -2.53 2.90 -12.77
N MET A 188 -3.59 2.13 -12.50
CA MET A 188 -4.67 1.95 -13.48
C MET A 188 -5.39 3.27 -13.76
N GLN A 189 -5.76 4.02 -12.72
CA GLN A 189 -6.59 5.21 -12.88
C GLN A 189 -5.85 6.40 -13.49
N PHE A 190 -4.60 6.65 -13.09
CA PHE A 190 -3.90 7.89 -13.41
C PHE A 190 -2.70 7.70 -14.34
N MET A 191 -2.19 6.48 -14.48
CA MET A 191 -1.04 6.18 -15.32
C MET A 191 -1.39 5.31 -16.54
N ASN A 192 -2.68 5.01 -16.74
CA ASN A 192 -3.17 4.23 -17.89
C ASN A 192 -2.53 2.84 -17.99
N LYS A 193 -2.08 2.25 -16.86
CA LYS A 193 -1.58 0.87 -16.83
C LYS A 193 -2.75 -0.11 -16.90
N SER A 194 -2.56 -1.21 -17.60
CA SER A 194 -3.57 -2.28 -17.64
C SER A 194 -3.61 -3.04 -16.32
N TYR A 195 -4.76 -3.66 -16.03
CA TYR A 195 -4.95 -4.53 -14.87
C TYR A 195 -3.87 -5.61 -14.77
N ASN A 196 -3.61 -6.35 -15.86
CA ASN A 196 -2.59 -7.41 -15.84
C ASN A 196 -1.20 -6.87 -15.49
N THR A 197 -0.80 -5.72 -16.06
CA THR A 197 0.50 -5.12 -15.77
C THR A 197 0.66 -4.77 -14.29
N VAL A 198 -0.37 -4.15 -13.69
CA VAL A 198 -0.28 -3.76 -12.27
C VAL A 198 -0.36 -4.98 -11.36
N MET A 199 -1.19 -5.98 -11.67
CA MET A 199 -1.30 -7.18 -10.86
C MET A 199 -0.02 -8.03 -10.93
N ASP A 200 0.53 -8.25 -12.14
CA ASP A 200 1.78 -8.99 -12.31
C ASP A 200 2.93 -8.36 -11.52
N PHE A 201 3.01 -7.03 -11.52
CA PHE A 201 4.00 -6.31 -10.74
C PHE A 201 3.79 -6.51 -9.22
N ASN A 202 2.57 -6.33 -8.74
CA ASN A 202 2.26 -6.42 -7.32
C ASN A 202 2.39 -7.85 -6.77
N ILE A 203 1.97 -8.86 -7.53
CA ILE A 203 2.14 -10.28 -7.20
C ILE A 203 3.63 -10.64 -7.14
N LYS A 204 4.48 -10.12 -8.06
CA LYS A 204 5.93 -10.31 -7.98
C LYS A 204 6.56 -9.67 -6.74
N LEU A 205 5.96 -8.60 -6.23
CA LEU A 205 6.32 -8.02 -4.95
C LEU A 205 5.68 -8.76 -3.76
N GLY A 206 4.91 -9.82 -4.00
CA GLY A 206 4.34 -10.70 -3.00
C GLY A 206 3.02 -10.20 -2.41
N MET A 207 2.22 -9.47 -3.17
CA MET A 207 0.79 -9.31 -2.87
C MET A 207 0.10 -10.67 -3.02
N ASP A 208 -0.51 -11.17 -1.95
CA ASP A 208 -1.17 -12.47 -1.91
C ASP A 208 -2.45 -12.52 -1.05
N VAL A 209 -2.77 -11.45 -0.32
CA VAL A 209 -3.98 -11.36 0.49
C VAL A 209 -5.23 -11.19 -0.40
N PRO A 210 -6.20 -12.14 -0.38
CA PRO A 210 -7.36 -12.12 -1.25
C PRO A 210 -8.22 -10.85 -1.13
N GLU A 211 -8.37 -10.31 0.07
CA GLU A 211 -9.18 -9.11 0.32
C GLU A 211 -8.62 -7.90 -0.43
N ASN A 212 -7.31 -7.72 -0.43
CA ASN A 212 -6.66 -6.62 -1.15
C ASN A 212 -6.71 -6.84 -2.67
N ILE A 213 -6.61 -8.09 -3.13
CA ILE A 213 -6.78 -8.44 -4.55
C ILE A 213 -8.21 -8.14 -5.01
N ASN A 214 -9.22 -8.56 -4.23
CA ASN A 214 -10.63 -8.29 -4.51
C ASN A 214 -10.92 -6.78 -4.59
N ALA A 215 -10.29 -5.97 -3.73
CA ALA A 215 -10.44 -4.52 -3.77
C ALA A 215 -9.89 -3.92 -5.08
N VAL A 216 -8.76 -4.43 -5.59
CA VAL A 216 -8.24 -4.06 -6.91
C VAL A 216 -9.19 -4.49 -8.03
N ASP A 217 -9.74 -5.71 -7.94
CA ASP A 217 -10.69 -6.24 -8.92
C ASP A 217 -11.95 -5.39 -9.02
N TRP A 218 -12.54 -5.06 -7.87
CA TRP A 218 -13.70 -4.16 -7.79
C TRP A 218 -13.38 -2.78 -8.35
N TYR A 219 -12.22 -2.22 -8.02
CA TYR A 219 -11.82 -0.92 -8.55
C TYR A 219 -11.61 -0.95 -10.06
N CYS A 220 -11.04 -2.03 -10.59
CA CYS A 220 -10.94 -2.24 -12.02
C CYS A 220 -12.32 -2.19 -12.69
N GLU A 221 -13.29 -2.94 -12.15
CA GLU A 221 -14.64 -2.97 -12.71
C GLU A 221 -15.33 -1.62 -12.64
N TYR A 222 -15.13 -0.88 -11.55
CA TYR A 222 -15.58 0.50 -11.43
C TYR A 222 -15.01 1.37 -12.57
N LEU A 223 -13.71 1.28 -12.86
CA LEU A 223 -13.08 2.04 -13.96
C LEU A 223 -13.61 1.63 -15.33
N GLN A 224 -13.79 0.32 -15.56
CA GLN A 224 -14.30 -0.24 -16.82
C GLN A 224 -15.77 0.16 -17.07
N ASN A 225 -16.62 0.03 -16.06
CA ASN A 225 -18.06 0.20 -16.17
C ASN A 225 -18.52 1.65 -15.97
N GLY A 226 -17.77 2.45 -15.21
CA GLY A 226 -18.04 3.87 -14.91
C GLY A 226 -17.76 4.85 -16.07
N LYS A 227 -17.53 4.34 -17.30
CA LYS A 227 -17.39 5.10 -18.56
C LYS A 227 -16.27 6.16 -18.63
N SER A 228 -15.30 6.15 -17.72
CA SER A 228 -14.24 7.17 -17.68
C SER A 228 -12.87 6.71 -18.21
N TYR A 229 -12.60 5.41 -18.32
CA TYR A 229 -11.27 4.89 -18.68
C TYR A 229 -11.37 3.66 -19.60
N LYS A 230 -11.36 3.89 -20.93
CA LYS A 230 -11.57 2.84 -21.98
C LYS A 230 -10.47 1.78 -22.10
N THR A 231 -9.36 1.93 -21.39
CA THR A 231 -8.15 1.11 -21.54
C THR A 231 -8.03 -0.04 -20.53
N THR A 232 -8.84 -0.02 -19.46
CA THR A 232 -8.76 -1.06 -18.43
C THR A 232 -9.73 -2.19 -18.78
N LYS A 233 -9.20 -3.27 -19.36
CA LYS A 233 -9.91 -4.56 -19.39
C LYS A 233 -9.56 -5.30 -18.10
N CYS A 234 -10.56 -5.50 -17.25
CA CYS A 234 -10.42 -6.34 -16.07
C CYS A 234 -10.32 -7.80 -16.47
N GLN A 235 -9.67 -8.61 -15.63
CA GLN A 235 -9.68 -10.04 -15.86
C GLN A 235 -11.13 -10.54 -15.78
N GLN A 236 -11.62 -11.11 -16.88
CA GLN A 236 -12.94 -11.74 -16.94
C GLN A 236 -12.94 -13.04 -16.15
#